data_AF-A0A662NZ64-F1
#
_entry.id   AF-A0A662NZ64-F1
#
_cell.length_a   1.000
_cell.length_b   1.000
_cell.length_c   1.000
_cell.angle_alpha   90.00
_cell.angle_beta   90.00
_cell.angle_gamma   90.00
#
_symmetry.space_group_name_H-M   'P 1'
#
loop_
_entity.id
_entity.type
_entity.pdbx_description
1 polymer ?
#
loop_
_entity_poly.entity_id
_entity_poly.type
_entity_poly.pdbx_seq_one_letter_code
_entity_poly.pdbx_strand_id
1 'polypeptide(L)'
;MAELKKFLIRRILTFLPTLIGVTLIVFIIAYVIPADPARAWAGGEKASQEAIARIKAQYHLDKPWYDQYWFLVSGLAKNTLIDPRTSNPVMDDVGKRFPKTFELALVAFFFVILIGVPLGILSALKRNTWVDTIIRFFALIGVSTPVFWLGYILIFVFFVKFRLINLAGFPAYPSHQITHIPMIDALLTGEFTIFKQHIG
;
A
#
# COMPACT_ATOMS: atom_id res chain seq x y z
N MET A 1 20.89 21.58 -13.28
CA MET A 1 20.36 21.69 -11.89
C MET A 1 19.03 22.46 -11.79
N ALA A 2 18.80 23.53 -12.55
CA ALA A 2 17.53 24.27 -12.56
C ALA A 2 16.31 23.38 -12.91
N GLU A 3 16.45 22.47 -13.88
CA GLU A 3 15.40 21.52 -14.27
C GLU A 3 15.05 20.52 -13.15
N LEU A 4 16.06 20.01 -12.41
CA LEU A 4 15.82 19.11 -11.28
C LEU A 4 15.08 19.83 -10.15
N LYS A 5 15.49 21.06 -9.83
CA LYS A 5 14.82 21.88 -8.81
C LYS A 5 13.36 22.15 -9.20
N LYS A 6 13.11 22.55 -10.45
CA LYS A 6 11.76 22.78 -10.98
C LYS A 6 10.90 21.52 -10.94
N PHE A 7 11.47 20.37 -11.29
CA PHE A 7 10.81 19.07 -11.20
C PHE A 7 10.45 18.72 -9.75
N LEU A 8 11.39 18.83 -8.81
CA LEU A 8 11.17 18.53 -7.39
C LEU A 8 10.09 19.44 -6.79
N ILE A 9 10.13 20.75 -7.09
CA ILE A 9 9.11 21.70 -6.65
C ILE A 9 7.74 21.30 -7.20
N ARG A 10 7.64 21.04 -8.51
CA ARG A 10 6.37 20.58 -9.12
C ARG A 10 5.88 19.30 -8.46
N ARG A 11 6.77 18.35 -8.17
CA ARG A 11 6.41 17.09 -7.53
C ARG A 11 5.87 17.30 -6.12
N ILE A 12 6.54 18.10 -5.30
CA ILE A 12 6.09 18.44 -3.93
C ILE A 12 4.73 19.16 -3.99
N LEU A 13 4.57 20.11 -4.91
CA LEU A 13 3.33 20.84 -5.12
C LEU A 13 2.18 19.92 -5.57
N THR A 14 2.45 18.87 -6.35
CA THR A 14 1.43 17.88 -6.71
C THR A 14 1.19 16.84 -5.60
N PHE A 15 2.20 16.57 -4.78
CA PHE A 15 2.14 15.56 -3.73
C PHE A 15 1.21 15.98 -2.58
N LEU A 16 1.29 17.24 -2.14
CA LEU A 16 0.45 17.75 -1.06
C LEU A 16 -1.06 17.66 -1.36
N PRO A 17 -1.58 18.16 -2.50
CA PRO A 17 -2.98 17.97 -2.87
C PRO A 17 -3.37 16.50 -3.04
N THR A 18 -2.46 15.65 -3.54
CA THR A 18 -2.72 14.22 -3.64
C THR A 18 -2.91 13.60 -2.25
N LEU A 19 -2.05 13.93 -1.29
CA LEU A 19 -2.14 13.41 0.07
C LEU A 19 -3.43 13.88 0.77
N ILE A 20 -3.77 15.16 0.63
CA ILE A 20 -5.02 15.73 1.15
C ILE A 20 -6.22 15.04 0.49
N GLY A 21 -6.22 14.90 -0.84
CA GLY A 21 -7.29 14.24 -1.59
C GLY A 21 -7.50 12.79 -1.16
N VAL A 22 -6.43 12.00 -1.09
CA VAL A 22 -6.51 10.59 -0.67
C VAL A 22 -7.00 10.47 0.78
N THR A 23 -6.44 11.26 1.71
CA THR A 23 -6.86 11.21 3.12
C THR A 23 -8.30 11.67 3.30
N LEU A 24 -8.74 12.70 2.57
CA LEU A 24 -10.11 13.19 2.61
C LEU A 24 -11.09 12.16 2.04
N ILE A 25 -10.78 11.54 0.91
CA ILE A 25 -11.63 10.50 0.32
C ILE A 25 -11.78 9.31 1.29
N VAL A 26 -10.66 8.82 1.83
CA VAL A 26 -10.69 7.71 2.80
C VAL A 26 -11.46 8.11 4.06
N PHE A 27 -11.27 9.34 4.56
CA PHE A 27 -12.01 9.87 5.71
C PHE A 27 -13.51 9.95 5.43
N ILE A 28 -13.93 10.49 4.28
CA ILE A 28 -15.35 10.59 3.91
C ILE A 28 -15.98 9.21 3.82
N ILE A 29 -15.30 8.24 3.19
CA ILE A 29 -15.77 6.86 3.12
C ILE A 29 -15.96 6.31 4.55
N ALA A 30 -14.97 6.50 5.43
CA ALA A 30 -15.06 6.06 6.82
C ALA A 30 -16.17 6.77 7.61
N TYR A 31 -16.38 8.06 7.37
CA TYR A 31 -17.39 8.89 8.03
C TYR A 31 -18.82 8.54 7.60
N VAL A 32 -19.02 8.21 6.33
CA VAL A 32 -20.34 7.88 5.76
C VAL A 32 -20.76 6.44 6.09
N ILE A 33 -19.80 5.54 6.31
CA ILE A 33 -20.10 4.16 6.72
C ILE A 33 -20.90 4.22 8.04
N PRO A 34 -22.09 3.59 8.11
CA PRO A 34 -22.94 3.59 9.30
C PRO A 34 -22.42 2.64 10.38
N ALA A 35 -21.16 2.81 10.77
CA ALA A 35 -20.52 2.11 11.87
C ALA A 35 -20.25 3.11 13.00
N ASP A 36 -20.38 2.68 14.26
CA ASP A 36 -19.92 3.47 15.42
C ASP A 36 -18.46 3.09 15.71
N PRO A 37 -17.46 3.87 15.25
CA PRO A 37 -16.06 3.52 15.45
C PRO A 37 -15.69 3.48 16.93
N ALA A 38 -16.28 4.34 17.77
CA ALA A 38 -16.02 4.32 19.20
C ALA A 38 -16.48 3.02 19.86
N ARG A 39 -17.65 2.51 19.45
CA ARG A 39 -18.13 1.19 19.91
C ARG A 39 -17.23 0.06 19.40
N ALA A 40 -16.83 0.11 18.13
CA ALA A 40 -15.93 -0.89 17.56
C ALA A 40 -14.58 -0.93 18.29
N TRP A 41 -14.04 0.23 18.66
CA TRP A 41 -12.78 0.34 19.41
C TRP A 41 -12.92 -0.01 20.90
N ALA A 42 -14.09 0.23 21.51
CA ALA A 42 -14.35 -0.09 22.91
C ALA A 42 -14.61 -1.59 23.20
N GLY A 43 -14.55 -2.47 22.19
CA GLY A 43 -14.78 -3.92 22.36
C GLY A 43 -16.15 -4.42 21.86
N GLY A 44 -16.84 -3.64 21.03
CA GLY A 44 -18.08 -4.08 20.36
C GLY A 44 -19.32 -3.97 21.24
N GLU A 45 -20.24 -4.93 21.15
CA GLU A 45 -21.53 -4.88 21.84
C GLU A 45 -21.43 -4.90 23.37
N LYS A 46 -20.35 -5.44 23.92
CA LYS A 46 -20.12 -5.51 25.38
C LYS A 46 -19.47 -4.25 25.96
N ALA A 47 -19.19 -3.25 25.12
CA ALA A 47 -18.55 -2.01 25.55
C ALA A 47 -19.44 -1.20 26.51
N SER A 48 -18.87 -0.70 27.60
CA SER A 48 -19.59 0.20 28.49
C SER A 48 -19.87 1.55 27.81
N GLN A 49 -21.01 2.16 28.11
CA GLN A 49 -21.37 3.48 27.55
C GLN A 49 -20.35 4.56 27.93
N GLU A 50 -19.76 4.46 29.11
CA GLU A 50 -18.69 5.35 29.57
C GLU A 50 -17.42 5.23 28.72
N ALA A 51 -17.01 4.00 28.36
CA ALA A 51 -15.86 3.79 27.49
C ALA A 51 -16.12 4.36 26.09
N ILE A 52 -17.32 4.16 25.55
CA ILE A 52 -17.71 4.72 24.24
C ILE A 52 -17.68 6.24 24.29
N ALA A 53 -18.27 6.87 25.31
CA ALA A 53 -18.29 8.32 25.46
C ALA A 53 -16.88 8.91 25.59
N ARG A 54 -16.00 8.24 26.35
CA ARG A 54 -14.59 8.63 26.50
C ARG A 54 -13.86 8.58 25.15
N ILE A 55 -14.03 7.51 24.38
CA ILE A 55 -13.40 7.38 23.06
C ILE A 55 -13.95 8.43 22.08
N LYS A 56 -15.26 8.69 22.10
CA LYS A 56 -15.86 9.75 21.26
C LYS A 56 -15.25 11.10 21.55
N ALA A 57 -15.13 11.47 22.83
CA ALA A 57 -14.51 12.72 23.23
C ALA A 57 -13.01 12.77 22.88
N GLN A 58 -12.26 11.68 23.13
CA GLN A 58 -10.82 11.62 22.89
C GLN A 58 -10.46 11.75 21.40
N TYR A 59 -11.26 11.17 20.51
CA TYR A 59 -11.03 11.17 19.06
C TYR A 59 -11.92 12.17 18.30
N HIS A 60 -12.60 13.06 19.03
CA HIS A 60 -13.52 14.08 18.50
C HIS A 60 -14.64 13.53 17.60
N LEU A 61 -15.06 12.28 17.80
CA LEU A 61 -16.05 11.60 16.95
C LEU A 61 -17.47 12.17 17.11
N ASP A 62 -17.68 13.01 18.12
CA ASP A 62 -18.91 13.78 18.36
C ASP A 62 -18.94 15.12 17.61
N LYS A 63 -17.84 15.53 16.98
CA LYS A 63 -17.73 16.80 16.26
C LYS A 63 -18.19 16.69 14.80
N PRO A 64 -18.52 17.81 14.15
CA PRO A 64 -18.74 17.85 12.72
C PRO A 64 -17.55 17.27 11.92
N TRP A 65 -17.83 16.76 10.73
CA TRP A 65 -16.84 16.05 9.90
C TRP A 65 -15.56 16.85 9.62
N TYR A 66 -15.65 18.18 9.51
CA TYR A 66 -14.51 19.04 9.24
C TYR A 66 -13.55 19.14 10.44
N ASP A 67 -14.08 19.13 11.68
CA ASP A 67 -13.27 19.15 12.90
C ASP A 67 -12.57 17.80 13.10
N GLN A 68 -13.27 16.70 12.81
CA GLN A 68 -12.70 15.36 12.80
C GLN A 68 -11.59 15.21 11.77
N TYR A 69 -11.81 15.72 10.56
CA TYR A 69 -10.79 15.70 9.51
C TYR A 69 -9.58 16.58 9.87
N TRP A 70 -9.80 17.75 10.45
CA TRP A 70 -8.72 18.62 10.92
C TRP A 70 -7.91 17.96 12.05
N PHE A 71 -8.58 17.31 13.00
CA PHE A 71 -7.93 16.51 14.05
C PHE A 71 -7.05 15.40 13.44
N LEU A 72 -7.57 14.66 12.46
CA LEU A 72 -6.82 13.64 11.73
C LEU A 72 -5.57 14.25 11.06
N VAL A 73 -5.73 15.26 10.20
CA VAL A 73 -4.61 15.82 9.44
C VAL A 73 -3.56 16.46 10.33
N SER A 74 -3.98 17.27 11.31
CA SER A 74 -3.04 17.93 12.24
C SER A 74 -2.33 16.93 13.15
N GLY A 75 -3.02 15.89 13.59
CA GLY A 75 -2.45 14.83 14.40
C GLY A 75 -1.46 13.95 13.63
N LEU A 76 -1.74 13.66 12.35
CA LEU A 76 -0.79 12.99 11.46
C LEU A 76 0.46 13.85 11.25
N ALA A 77 0.29 15.15 10.98
CA ALA A 77 1.40 16.07 10.73
C ALA A 77 2.31 16.28 11.95
N LYS A 78 1.75 16.23 13.16
CA LYS A 78 2.49 16.40 14.42
C LYS A 78 2.92 15.08 15.07
N ASN A 79 2.57 13.95 14.46
CA ASN A 79 2.78 12.62 15.04
C ASN A 79 2.19 12.45 16.46
N THR A 80 0.96 12.92 16.68
CA THR A 80 0.29 12.85 18.00
C THR A 80 -0.87 11.86 18.04
N LEU A 81 -1.25 11.27 16.90
CA LEU A 81 -2.34 10.29 16.86
C LEU A 81 -1.89 8.94 17.38
N ILE A 82 -2.72 8.36 18.25
CA ILE A 82 -2.58 7.00 18.77
C ILE A 82 -3.68 6.14 18.15
N ASP A 83 -3.32 4.98 17.61
CA ASP A 83 -4.28 4.00 17.11
C ASP A 83 -5.00 3.35 18.32
N PRO A 84 -6.35 3.47 18.41
CA PRO A 84 -7.12 2.94 19.54
C PRO A 84 -7.13 1.40 19.61
N ARG A 85 -6.71 0.70 18.55
CA ARG A 85 -6.68 -0.77 18.48
C ARG A 85 -5.33 -1.34 18.91
N THR A 86 -4.23 -0.69 18.51
CA THR A 86 -2.87 -1.16 18.79
C THR A 86 -2.23 -0.43 19.96
N SER A 87 -2.79 0.72 20.38
CA SER A 87 -2.22 1.64 21.36
C SER A 87 -0.86 2.24 20.97
N ASN A 88 -0.45 2.12 19.71
CA ASN A 88 0.79 2.69 19.19
C ASN A 88 0.54 4.06 18.55
N PRO A 89 1.58 4.91 18.42
CA PRO A 89 1.54 6.03 17.49
C PRO A 89 1.21 5.56 16.07
N VAL A 90 0.29 6.25 15.39
CA VAL A 90 -0.17 5.87 14.05
C VAL A 90 1.01 5.86 13.07
N MET A 91 1.98 6.78 13.19
CA MET A 91 3.16 6.77 12.31
C MET A 91 4.05 5.55 12.50
N ASP A 92 4.09 4.95 13.69
CA ASP A 92 4.87 3.73 13.91
C ASP A 92 4.23 2.56 13.18
N ASP A 93 2.90 2.45 13.22
CA ASP A 93 2.17 1.39 12.52
C ASP A 93 2.21 1.58 11.00
N VAL A 94 2.21 2.83 10.50
CA VAL A 94 2.48 3.15 9.09
C VAL A 94 3.91 2.77 8.71
N GLY A 95 4.88 3.15 9.54
CA GLY A 95 6.30 2.89 9.34
C GLY A 95 6.62 1.39 9.27
N LYS A 96 5.99 0.57 10.11
CA LYS A 96 6.13 -0.90 10.08
C LYS A 96 5.66 -1.53 8.75
N ARG A 97 4.68 -0.91 8.09
CA ARG A 97 4.10 -1.41 6.82
C ARG A 97 4.81 -0.86 5.58
N PHE A 98 5.48 0.28 5.70
CA PHE A 98 6.13 0.97 4.59
C PHE A 98 7.17 0.10 3.86
N PRO A 99 8.12 -0.60 4.55
CA PRO A 99 9.10 -1.45 3.88
C PRO A 99 8.48 -2.49 2.97
N LYS A 100 7.36 -3.10 3.37
CA LYS A 100 6.66 -4.11 2.55
C LYS A 100 6.01 -3.54 1.31
N THR A 101 5.43 -2.35 1.42
CA THR A 101 4.90 -1.64 0.25
C THR A 101 6.02 -1.27 -0.72
N PHE A 102 7.17 -0.84 -0.18
CA PHE A 102 8.34 -0.49 -0.96
C PHE A 102 8.97 -1.70 -1.65
N GLU A 103 9.11 -2.84 -0.96
CA GLU A 103 9.55 -4.12 -1.56
C GLU A 103 8.67 -4.49 -2.75
N LEU A 104 7.35 -4.49 -2.57
CA LEU A 104 6.41 -4.84 -3.63
C LEU A 104 6.55 -3.90 -4.85
N ALA A 105 6.71 -2.60 -4.60
CA ALA A 105 6.93 -1.62 -5.65
C ALA A 105 8.25 -1.84 -6.40
N LEU A 106 9.33 -2.17 -5.68
CA LEU A 106 10.63 -2.48 -6.27
C LEU A 106 10.59 -3.73 -7.15
N VAL A 107 9.99 -4.81 -6.64
CA VAL A 107 9.84 -6.07 -7.41
C VAL A 107 9.00 -5.81 -8.67
N ALA A 108 7.88 -5.10 -8.55
CA ALA A 108 7.05 -4.74 -9.70
C ALA A 108 7.84 -3.89 -10.72
N PHE A 109 8.58 -2.88 -10.25
CA PHE A 109 9.40 -2.02 -11.09
C PHE A 109 10.49 -2.81 -11.84
N PHE A 110 11.11 -3.78 -11.17
CA PHE A 110 12.08 -4.68 -11.78
C PHE A 110 11.46 -5.48 -12.93
N PHE A 111 10.28 -6.08 -12.74
CA PHE A 111 9.55 -6.76 -13.82
C PHE A 111 9.14 -5.82 -14.96
N VAL A 112 8.76 -4.58 -14.66
CA VAL A 112 8.45 -3.57 -15.68
C VAL A 112 9.68 -3.29 -16.54
N ILE A 113 10.86 -3.11 -15.93
CA ILE A 113 12.10 -2.86 -16.68
C ILE A 113 12.52 -4.09 -17.49
N LEU A 114 12.48 -5.29 -16.91
CA LEU A 114 12.99 -6.48 -17.57
C LEU A 114 12.06 -7.07 -18.63
N ILE A 115 10.75 -6.92 -18.46
CA ILE A 115 9.75 -7.55 -19.34
C ILE A 115 8.94 -6.47 -20.05
N GLY A 116 8.34 -5.56 -19.30
CA GLY A 116 7.43 -4.54 -19.85
C GLY A 116 8.09 -3.64 -20.89
N VAL A 117 9.25 -3.08 -20.56
CA VAL A 117 10.00 -2.17 -21.45
C VAL A 117 10.50 -2.89 -22.72
N PRO A 118 11.18 -4.05 -22.64
CA PRO A 118 11.59 -4.79 -23.82
C PRO A 118 10.44 -5.22 -24.72
N LEU A 119 9.32 -5.71 -24.16
CA LEU A 119 8.15 -6.07 -24.95
C LEU A 119 7.52 -4.83 -25.62
N GLY A 120 7.49 -3.69 -24.94
CA GLY A 120 7.04 -2.42 -25.52
C GLY A 120 7.92 -1.95 -26.67
N ILE A 121 9.24 -2.03 -26.51
CA ILE A 121 10.20 -1.71 -27.58
C ILE A 121 10.03 -2.69 -28.76
N LEU A 122 9.91 -3.99 -28.48
CA LEU A 122 9.74 -5.02 -29.51
C LEU A 122 8.44 -4.83 -30.31
N SER A 123 7.33 -4.54 -29.64
CA SER A 123 6.05 -4.20 -30.28
C SER A 123 6.18 -2.96 -31.17
N ALA A 124 6.87 -1.91 -30.70
CA ALA A 124 7.13 -0.72 -31.49
C ALA A 124 7.99 -0.98 -32.74
N LEU A 125 9.05 -1.79 -32.60
CA LEU A 125 9.94 -2.16 -33.72
C LEU A 125 9.27 -3.11 -34.72
N LYS A 126 8.35 -3.96 -34.25
CA LYS A 126 7.63 -4.96 -35.06
C LYS A 126 6.18 -4.54 -35.35
N ARG A 127 5.93 -3.24 -35.44
CA ARG A 127 4.60 -2.65 -35.64
C ARG A 127 3.80 -3.33 -36.76
N ASN A 128 2.51 -3.59 -36.52
CA ASN A 128 1.58 -4.22 -37.45
C ASN A 128 1.96 -5.66 -37.86
N THR A 129 2.82 -6.34 -37.09
CA THR A 129 3.08 -7.77 -37.28
C THR A 129 2.32 -8.61 -36.26
N TRP A 130 2.31 -9.93 -36.44
CA TRP A 130 1.68 -10.84 -35.48
C TRP A 130 2.32 -10.74 -34.08
N VAL A 131 3.63 -10.43 -33.98
CA VAL A 131 4.34 -10.24 -32.70
C VAL A 131 3.78 -9.03 -31.95
N ASP A 132 3.65 -7.90 -32.64
CA ASP A 132 3.03 -6.69 -32.10
C ASP A 132 1.58 -6.96 -31.66
N THR A 133 0.79 -7.62 -32.51
CA THR A 133 -0.60 -7.99 -32.19
C THR A 133 -0.71 -8.82 -30.92
N ILE A 134 0.15 -9.83 -30.73
CA ILE A 134 0.15 -10.67 -29.51
C ILE A 134 0.52 -9.84 -28.28
N ILE A 135 1.59 -9.05 -28.35
CA ILE A 135 2.04 -8.23 -27.21
C ILE A 135 0.93 -7.26 -26.80
N ARG A 136 0.33 -6.57 -27.78
CA ARG A 136 -0.78 -5.63 -27.55
C ARG A 136 -2.01 -6.33 -26.99
N PHE A 137 -2.33 -7.54 -27.45
CA PHE A 137 -3.45 -8.31 -26.92
C PHE A 137 -3.28 -8.60 -25.42
N PHE A 138 -2.12 -9.10 -24.99
CA PHE A 138 -1.85 -9.34 -23.58
C PHE A 138 -1.79 -8.05 -22.76
N ALA A 139 -1.21 -6.97 -23.31
CA ALA A 139 -1.21 -5.67 -22.65
C ALA A 139 -2.63 -5.13 -22.44
N LEU A 140 -3.52 -5.31 -23.42
CA LEU A 140 -4.92 -4.90 -23.32
C LEU A 140 -5.67 -5.70 -22.24
N ILE A 141 -5.43 -7.01 -22.13
CA ILE A 141 -5.99 -7.81 -21.04
C ILE A 141 -5.52 -7.25 -19.69
N GLY A 142 -4.22 -7.03 -19.52
CA GLY A 142 -3.67 -6.52 -18.26
C GLY A 142 -4.25 -5.16 -17.84
N VAL A 143 -4.44 -4.24 -18.79
CA VAL A 143 -4.94 -2.88 -18.52
C VAL A 143 -6.46 -2.84 -18.36
N SER A 144 -7.20 -3.67 -19.09
CA SER A 144 -8.67 -3.63 -19.12
C SER A 144 -9.32 -4.48 -18.03
N THR A 145 -8.55 -5.38 -17.41
CA THR A 145 -9.04 -6.29 -16.39
C THR A 145 -8.97 -5.62 -15.00
N PRO A 146 -10.02 -5.72 -14.17
CA PRO A 146 -9.94 -5.24 -12.79
C PRO A 146 -8.80 -5.92 -12.04
N VAL A 147 -7.94 -5.12 -11.40
CA VAL A 147 -6.71 -5.60 -10.74
C VAL A 147 -7.02 -6.68 -9.68
N PHE A 148 -8.09 -6.52 -8.92
CA PHE A 148 -8.51 -7.51 -7.91
C PHE A 148 -8.87 -8.86 -8.55
N TRP A 149 -9.58 -8.84 -9.69
CA TRP A 149 -10.00 -10.06 -10.39
C TRP A 149 -8.79 -10.78 -10.98
N LEU A 150 -7.87 -10.02 -11.60
CA LEU A 150 -6.62 -10.57 -12.10
C LEU A 150 -5.81 -11.19 -10.95
N GLY A 151 -5.73 -10.52 -9.80
CA GLY A 151 -5.11 -11.03 -8.59
C GLY A 151 -5.68 -12.39 -8.16
N TYR A 152 -7.00 -12.53 -8.11
CA TYR A 152 -7.65 -13.81 -7.77
C TYR A 152 -7.36 -14.93 -8.78
N ILE A 153 -7.32 -14.62 -10.07
CA ILE A 153 -6.97 -15.63 -11.09
C ILE A 153 -5.50 -16.06 -10.95
N LEU A 154 -4.59 -15.10 -10.76
CA LEU A 154 -3.19 -15.42 -10.55
C LEU A 154 -3.01 -16.30 -9.29
N ILE A 155 -3.70 -15.99 -8.20
CA ILE A 155 -3.76 -16.85 -7.02
C ILE A 155 -4.28 -18.25 -7.39
N PHE A 156 -5.43 -18.36 -8.06
CA PHE A 156 -6.00 -19.65 -8.42
C PHE A 156 -5.04 -20.49 -9.29
N VAL A 157 -4.42 -19.87 -10.29
CA VAL A 157 -3.51 -20.55 -11.22
C VAL A 157 -2.22 -20.94 -10.51
N PHE A 158 -1.51 -19.99 -9.91
CA PHE A 158 -0.17 -20.21 -9.38
C PHE A 158 -0.16 -20.87 -8.00
N PHE A 159 -1.11 -20.55 -7.12
CA PHE A 159 -1.19 -21.15 -5.78
C PHE A 159 -2.03 -22.44 -5.79
N VAL A 160 -3.29 -22.37 -6.22
CA VAL A 160 -4.22 -23.52 -6.07
C VAL A 160 -3.89 -24.64 -7.07
N LYS A 161 -3.77 -24.32 -8.36
CA LYS A 161 -3.61 -25.31 -9.42
C LYS A 161 -2.18 -25.81 -9.54
N PHE A 162 -1.21 -24.90 -9.67
CA PHE A 162 0.18 -25.28 -9.91
C PHE A 162 1.05 -25.37 -8.64
N ARG A 163 0.60 -24.83 -7.50
CA ARG A 163 1.35 -24.84 -6.23
C ARG A 163 2.78 -24.30 -6.37
N LEU A 164 2.95 -23.29 -7.21
CA LEU A 164 4.24 -22.67 -7.52
C LEU A 164 4.65 -21.59 -6.50
N ILE A 165 3.65 -20.95 -5.87
CA ILE A 165 3.85 -19.85 -4.93
C ILE A 165 3.17 -20.17 -3.60
N ASN A 166 3.46 -19.40 -2.56
CA ASN A 166 2.73 -19.42 -1.29
C ASN A 166 1.70 -18.27 -1.25
N LEU A 167 0.48 -18.55 -0.78
CA LEU A 167 -0.62 -17.57 -0.81
C LEU A 167 -0.45 -16.45 0.21
N ALA A 168 0.01 -16.80 1.42
CA ALA A 168 0.04 -15.88 2.54
C ALA A 168 1.15 -16.28 3.52
N GLY A 169 1.81 -15.26 4.07
CA GLY A 169 2.85 -15.37 5.07
C GLY A 169 3.69 -14.10 5.05
N PHE A 170 4.04 -13.59 6.23
CA PHE A 170 5.14 -12.64 6.32
C PHE A 170 6.42 -13.47 6.35
N PRO A 171 7.29 -13.36 5.33
CA PRO A 171 8.57 -14.03 5.39
C PRO A 171 9.33 -13.54 6.62
N ALA A 172 10.17 -14.43 7.18
CA ALA A 172 10.97 -14.08 8.35
C ALA A 172 11.82 -12.84 8.08
N TYR A 173 12.05 -12.04 9.12
CA TYR A 173 13.04 -10.96 9.01
C TYR A 173 14.44 -11.58 8.99
N PRO A 174 15.37 -11.05 8.16
CA PRO A 174 16.76 -11.48 8.18
C PRO A 174 17.41 -11.19 9.54
N SER A 175 18.48 -11.92 9.83
CA SER A 175 19.24 -11.84 11.08
C SER A 175 19.73 -10.42 11.41
N HIS A 176 20.07 -9.63 10.40
CA HIS A 176 20.48 -8.24 10.54
C HIS A 176 19.66 -7.31 9.63
N GLN A 177 19.24 -6.17 10.17
CA GLN A 177 18.50 -5.14 9.44
C GLN A 177 19.41 -3.95 9.18
N ILE A 178 19.94 -3.84 7.96
CA ILE A 178 20.86 -2.76 7.56
C ILE A 178 20.08 -1.59 6.97
N THR A 179 19.13 -1.90 6.08
CA THR A 179 18.30 -0.96 5.33
C THR A 179 16.87 -0.87 5.85
N HIS A 180 16.49 -1.76 6.77
CA HIS A 180 15.11 -1.97 7.23
C HIS A 180 14.14 -2.37 6.12
N ILE A 181 14.66 -2.86 5.00
CA ILE A 181 13.92 -3.45 3.89
C ILE A 181 14.29 -4.93 3.88
N PRO A 182 13.46 -5.80 4.49
CA PRO A 182 13.79 -7.22 4.70
C PRO A 182 14.31 -7.98 3.48
N MET A 183 13.77 -7.71 2.28
CA MET A 183 14.24 -8.32 1.04
C MET A 183 15.68 -7.91 0.70
N ILE A 184 16.01 -6.62 0.83
CA ILE A 184 17.36 -6.11 0.55
C ILE A 184 18.32 -6.59 1.63
N ASP A 185 17.89 -6.54 2.89
CA ASP A 185 18.69 -7.01 4.02
C ASP A 185 19.00 -8.50 3.90
N ALA A 186 18.02 -9.34 3.54
CA ALA A 186 18.24 -10.77 3.30
C ALA A 186 19.22 -11.05 2.15
N LEU A 187 19.22 -10.21 1.12
CA LEU A 187 20.19 -10.30 0.03
C LEU A 187 21.61 -9.91 0.50
N LEU A 188 21.72 -8.84 1.28
CA LEU A 188 22.99 -8.32 1.79
C LEU A 188 23.61 -9.22 2.88
N THR A 189 22.79 -9.87 3.70
CA THR A 189 23.24 -10.82 4.74
C THR A 189 23.51 -12.22 4.21
N GLY A 190 23.21 -12.48 2.92
CA GLY A 190 23.40 -13.79 2.29
C GLY A 190 22.32 -14.82 2.68
N GLU A 191 21.23 -14.40 3.30
CA GLU A 191 20.10 -15.23 3.69
C GLU A 191 19.17 -15.53 2.49
N PHE A 192 19.70 -16.21 1.48
CA PHE A 192 19.02 -16.44 0.18
C PHE A 192 17.68 -17.17 0.30
N THR A 193 17.49 -18.00 1.32
CA THR A 193 16.21 -18.67 1.58
C THR A 193 15.13 -17.65 1.95
N ILE A 194 15.46 -16.69 2.82
CA ILE A 194 14.55 -15.60 3.21
C ILE A 194 14.34 -14.65 2.03
N PHE A 195 15.40 -14.31 1.30
CA PHE A 195 15.30 -13.50 0.08
C PHE A 195 14.31 -14.08 -0.95
N LYS A 196 14.40 -15.38 -1.24
CA LYS A 196 13.47 -16.06 -2.16
C LYS A 196 12.01 -15.96 -1.69
N GLN A 197 11.77 -16.11 -0.39
CA GLN A 197 10.43 -15.97 0.18
C GLN A 197 9.85 -14.55 0.03
N HIS A 198 10.69 -13.51 -0.07
CA HIS A 198 10.24 -12.14 -0.30
C HIS A 198 9.86 -11.84 -1.76
N ILE A 199 10.36 -12.61 -2.74
CA ILE A 199 10.13 -12.37 -4.17
C ILE A 199 8.95 -13.18 -4.72
N GLY A 200 8.59 -14.29 -4.07
CA GLY A 200 7.49 -15.17 -4.47
C GLY A 200 7.93 -16.62 -4.57
#